data_AF-A0A4E9F663-F1
#
_entry.id   AF-A0A4E9F663-F1
#
_cell.length_a   1.000
_cell.length_b   1.000
_cell.length_c   1.000
_cell.angle_alpha   90.00
_cell.angle_beta   90.00
_cell.angle_gamma   90.00
#
_symmetry.space_group_name_H-M   'P 1'
#
loop_
_entity.id
_entity.type
_entity.pdbx_description
1 polymer ?
#
loop_
_entity_poly.entity_id
_entity_poly.type
_entity_poly.pdbx_seq_one_letter_code
_entity_poly.pdbx_strand_id
1 'polypeptide(L)'
;MSTESLYAAVNGVLKKLVAEAIATDKCIKVIHRTTKKTITPDKMEEILATAKDQLQESVLNGVSQVIHNDEVLEGMIKLKNLIKESSKEDIGWRPSGIPSDDIAGHLQPVMFNNEQNLICLRDKLEAEIEASNILFAHAFKKRNMYKETEDKARAMMQEALLYNHPVHPLP
;
A
#
# COMPACT_ATOMS: atom_id res chain seq x y z
N MET A 1 10.11 23.16 -7.78
CA MET A 1 10.36 24.27 -6.83
C MET A 1 11.54 23.90 -5.96
N SER A 2 12.61 24.72 -5.96
CA SER A 2 13.66 24.64 -4.94
C SER A 2 13.14 25.29 -3.65
N THR A 3 13.59 24.82 -2.50
CA THR A 3 13.25 25.39 -1.17
C THR A 3 13.55 26.90 -1.10
N GLU A 4 14.58 27.35 -1.81
CA GLU A 4 14.95 28.78 -1.95
C GLU A 4 13.83 29.63 -2.57
N SER A 5 13.08 29.08 -3.54
CA SER A 5 11.96 29.79 -4.18
C SER A 5 10.80 30.02 -3.21
N LEU A 6 10.53 29.07 -2.32
CA LEU A 6 9.47 29.20 -1.33
C LEU A 6 9.87 30.24 -0.27
N TYR A 7 11.12 30.18 0.20
CA TYR A 7 11.66 31.12 1.18
C TYR A 7 11.62 32.56 0.67
N ALA A 8 12.01 32.78 -0.60
CA ALA A 8 11.93 34.09 -1.24
C ALA A 8 10.50 34.63 -1.32
N ALA A 9 9.54 33.77 -1.69
CA ALA A 9 8.13 34.14 -1.77
C ALA A 9 7.55 34.50 -0.39
N VAL A 10 7.82 33.68 0.63
CA VAL A 10 7.40 33.95 2.01
C VAL A 10 8.00 35.25 2.51
N ASN A 11 9.30 35.47 2.31
CA ASN A 11 9.98 36.70 2.72
C ASN A 11 9.38 37.96 2.06
N GLY A 12 9.02 37.87 0.77
CA GLY A 12 8.36 38.97 0.06
C GLY A 12 6.99 39.34 0.62
N VAL A 13 6.16 38.34 0.95
CA VAL A 13 4.85 38.56 1.59
C VAL A 13 5.02 39.11 3.00
N LEU A 14 6.03 38.61 3.73
CA LEU A 14 6.30 39.05 5.10
C LEU A 14 6.66 40.53 5.18
N LYS A 15 7.54 41.00 4.28
CA LYS A 15 7.92 42.41 4.21
C LYS A 15 6.70 43.33 4.06
N LYS A 16 5.73 42.93 3.24
CA LYS A 16 4.48 43.69 3.06
C LYS A 16 3.61 43.66 4.32
N LEU A 17 3.42 42.50 4.92
CA LEU A 17 2.64 42.34 6.16
C LEU A 17 3.23 43.12 7.32
N VAL A 18 4.55 43.09 7.50
CA VAL A 18 5.26 43.85 8.53
C VAL A 18 5.09 45.36 8.30
N ALA A 19 5.15 45.81 7.04
CA ALA A 19 4.93 47.21 6.69
C ALA A 19 3.48 47.67 6.98
N GLU A 20 2.48 46.83 6.75
CA GLU A 20 1.07 47.12 7.04
C GLU A 20 0.74 47.02 8.54
N ALA A 21 1.33 46.04 9.25
CA ALA A 21 1.09 45.81 10.68
C ALA A 21 1.64 46.97 11.53
N ILE A 22 2.80 47.50 11.15
CA ILE A 22 3.50 48.55 11.88
C ILE A 22 3.29 49.90 11.16
N ALA A 23 2.06 50.39 11.21
CA ALA A 23 1.72 51.73 10.73
C ALA A 23 2.12 52.80 11.76
N THR A 24 2.96 53.75 11.35
CA THR A 24 3.50 54.85 12.18
C THR A 24 2.45 55.50 13.07
N ASP A 25 1.31 55.84 12.49
CA ASP A 25 0.24 56.58 13.14
C ASP A 25 -0.47 55.77 14.25
N LYS A 26 -0.56 54.44 14.07
CA LYS A 26 -1.05 53.53 15.12
C LYS A 26 -0.03 53.38 16.24
N CYS A 27 1.25 53.22 15.91
CA CYS A 27 2.30 53.06 16.89
C CYS A 27 2.47 54.33 17.75
N ILE A 28 2.41 55.53 17.16
CA ILE A 28 2.44 56.80 17.94
C ILE A 28 1.29 56.83 18.94
N LYS A 29 0.07 56.52 18.50
CA LYS A 29 -1.12 56.48 19.38
C LYS A 29 -0.96 55.49 20.52
N VAL A 30 -0.48 54.27 20.24
CA VAL A 30 -0.25 53.25 21.28
C VAL A 30 0.82 53.71 22.26
N ILE A 31 1.97 54.18 21.79
CA ILE A 31 3.05 54.60 22.67
C ILE A 31 2.61 55.78 23.55
N HIS A 32 1.93 56.77 22.98
CA HIS A 32 1.41 57.89 23.77
C HIS A 32 0.38 57.44 24.80
N ARG A 33 -0.54 56.53 24.42
CA ARG A 33 -1.56 55.99 25.32
C ARG A 33 -0.95 55.22 26.49
N THR A 34 0.12 54.46 26.24
CA THR A 34 0.78 53.61 27.25
C THR A 34 1.77 54.38 28.11
N THR A 35 2.58 55.26 27.51
CA THR A 35 3.70 55.92 28.20
C THR A 35 3.40 57.35 28.64
N LYS A 36 2.27 57.93 28.17
CA LYS A 36 1.91 59.35 28.33
C LYS A 36 2.93 60.34 27.77
N LYS A 37 3.91 59.88 26.98
CA LYS A 37 4.95 60.72 26.38
C LYS A 37 4.72 60.90 24.88
N THR A 38 5.08 62.06 24.38
CA THR A 38 5.20 62.33 22.93
C THR A 38 6.62 62.03 22.51
N ILE A 39 6.77 61.27 21.42
CA ILE A 39 8.06 60.88 20.86
C ILE A 39 8.33 61.76 19.64
N THR A 40 9.58 62.19 19.47
CA THR A 40 10.00 62.95 18.29
C THR A 40 9.94 62.08 17.03
N PRO A 41 9.65 62.66 15.85
CA PRO A 41 9.55 61.90 14.60
C PRO A 41 10.77 61.00 14.35
N ASP A 42 11.99 61.50 14.53
CA ASP A 42 13.24 60.74 14.32
C ASP A 42 13.32 59.51 15.22
N LYS A 43 12.98 59.67 16.51
CA LYS A 43 13.02 58.56 17.47
C LYS A 43 11.89 57.56 17.20
N MET A 44 10.75 58.03 16.69
CA MET A 44 9.67 57.15 16.23
C MET A 44 10.10 56.32 15.03
N GLU A 45 10.80 56.92 14.07
CA GLU A 45 11.29 56.25 12.88
C GLU A 45 12.32 55.16 13.23
N GLU A 46 13.22 55.44 14.17
CA GLU A 46 14.17 54.46 14.73
C GLU A 46 13.47 53.28 15.41
N ILE A 47 12.45 53.54 16.24
CA ILE A 47 11.65 52.49 16.90
C ILE A 47 10.93 51.63 15.85
N LEU A 48 10.36 52.26 14.82
CA LEU A 48 9.62 51.55 13.77
C LEU A 48 10.55 50.68 12.93
N ALA A 49 11.73 51.19 12.55
CA ALA A 49 12.74 50.40 11.84
C ALA A 49 13.13 49.17 12.65
N THR A 50 13.48 49.37 13.93
CA THR A 50 13.86 48.28 14.84
C THR A 50 12.74 47.26 15.01
N ALA A 51 11.50 47.72 15.21
CA ALA A 51 10.35 46.83 15.38
C ALA A 51 10.02 46.05 14.10
N LYS A 52 10.18 46.67 12.92
CA LYS A 52 10.00 45.98 11.63
C LYS A 52 11.06 44.90 11.44
N ASP A 53 12.32 45.22 11.70
CA ASP A 53 13.42 44.25 11.56
C ASP A 53 13.28 43.08 12.52
N GLN A 54 12.99 43.35 13.80
CA GLN A 54 12.77 42.30 14.80
C GLN A 54 11.55 41.43 14.49
N LEU A 55 10.44 42.04 14.05
CA LEU A 55 9.26 41.27 13.67
C LEU A 55 9.54 40.40 12.44
N GLN A 56 10.22 40.96 11.43
CA GLN A 56 10.57 40.22 10.23
C GLN A 56 11.52 39.07 10.55
N GLU A 57 12.57 39.30 11.35
CA GLU A 57 13.51 38.27 11.78
C GLU A 57 12.82 37.17 12.60
N SER A 58 11.98 37.55 13.57
CA SER A 58 11.24 36.60 14.40
C SER A 58 10.35 35.68 13.56
N VAL A 59 9.59 36.24 12.62
CA VAL A 59 8.71 35.44 11.77
C VAL A 59 9.50 34.62 10.75
N LEU A 60 10.59 35.15 10.18
CA LEU A 60 11.47 34.37 9.30
C LEU A 60 12.09 33.18 10.04
N ASN A 61 12.54 33.37 11.27
CA ASN A 61 13.04 32.30 12.11
C ASN A 61 11.94 31.27 12.40
N GLY A 62 10.72 31.71 12.73
CA GLY A 62 9.58 30.82 12.93
C GLY A 62 9.24 30.00 11.69
N VAL A 63 9.18 30.63 10.51
CA VAL A 63 8.98 29.94 9.23
C VAL A 63 10.13 28.98 8.94
N SER A 64 11.37 29.41 9.18
CA SER A 64 12.56 28.59 8.95
C SER A 64 12.53 27.32 9.80
N GLN A 65 12.10 27.40 11.06
CA GLN A 65 11.92 26.23 11.92
C GLN A 65 10.87 25.24 11.38
N VAL A 66 9.81 25.74 10.75
CA VAL A 66 8.79 24.86 10.12
C VAL A 66 9.32 24.23 8.83
N ILE A 67 10.02 25.01 7.99
CA ILE A 67 10.53 24.52 6.70
C ILE A 67 11.71 23.55 6.87
N HIS A 68 12.58 23.81 7.85
CA HIS A 68 13.72 22.95 8.18
C HIS A 68 13.37 21.88 9.22
N ASN A 69 12.09 21.67 9.50
CA ASN A 69 11.66 20.47 10.20
C ASN A 69 11.82 19.28 9.22
N ASP A 70 12.66 18.31 9.59
CA ASP A 70 13.00 17.17 8.75
C ASP A 70 11.75 16.37 8.30
N GLU A 71 10.74 16.23 9.16
CA GLU A 71 9.49 15.53 8.82
C GLU A 71 8.69 16.28 7.75
N VAL A 72 8.66 17.61 7.83
CA VAL A 72 7.99 18.46 6.82
C VAL A 72 8.75 18.36 5.49
N LEU A 73 10.08 18.45 5.53
CA LEU A 73 10.91 18.38 4.33
C LEU A 73 10.78 17.00 3.65
N GLU A 74 10.87 15.92 4.41
CA GLU A 74 10.70 14.56 3.92
C GLU A 74 9.28 14.35 3.36
N GLY A 75 8.25 14.81 4.07
CA GLY A 75 6.86 14.77 3.62
C GLY A 75 6.65 15.51 2.30
N MET A 76 7.22 16.70 2.15
CA MET A 76 7.17 17.47 0.90
C MET A 76 7.90 16.78 -0.25
N ILE A 77 9.05 16.15 0.02
CA ILE A 77 9.79 15.38 -0.99
C ILE A 77 8.98 14.16 -1.44
N LYS A 78 8.42 13.38 -0.49
CA LYS A 78 7.55 12.24 -0.79
C LYS A 78 6.34 12.66 -1.62
N LEU A 79 5.65 13.73 -1.21
CA LEU A 79 4.49 14.25 -1.95
C LEU A 79 4.88 14.69 -3.37
N LYS A 80 6.01 15.38 -3.52
CA LYS A 80 6.52 15.80 -4.83
C LYS A 80 6.82 14.60 -5.74
N ASN A 81 7.37 13.52 -5.19
CA ASN A 81 7.65 12.30 -5.96
C ASN A 81 6.34 11.61 -6.37
N LEU A 82 5.38 11.48 -5.46
CA LEU A 82 4.05 10.94 -5.76
C LEU A 82 3.34 11.73 -6.88
N ILE A 83 3.38 13.07 -6.83
CA ILE A 83 2.78 13.93 -7.87
C ILE A 83 3.47 13.74 -9.23
N LYS A 84 4.79 13.49 -9.25
CA LYS A 84 5.53 13.24 -10.48
C LYS A 84 5.25 11.86 -11.07
N GLU A 85 5.06 10.86 -10.22
CA GLU A 85 4.77 9.48 -10.61
C GLU A 85 3.31 9.28 -11.02
N SER A 86 2.41 10.14 -10.53
CA SER A 86 0.99 10.10 -10.90
C SER A 86 0.70 10.59 -12.31
N SER A 87 -0.11 9.82 -13.03
CA SER A 87 -0.79 10.21 -14.27
C SER A 87 -1.66 11.45 -14.04
N LYS A 88 -1.65 12.39 -14.99
CA LYS A 88 -2.51 13.59 -14.95
C LYS A 88 -3.96 13.29 -15.33
N GLU A 89 -4.18 12.17 -16.00
CA GLU A 89 -5.46 11.80 -16.60
C GLU A 89 -6.28 10.92 -15.65
N ASP A 90 -5.61 10.23 -14.72
CA ASP A 90 -6.27 9.37 -13.74
C ASP A 90 -6.83 10.19 -12.57
N ILE A 91 -8.15 10.12 -12.43
CA ILE A 91 -8.82 10.60 -11.21
C ILE A 91 -8.50 9.58 -10.12
N GLY A 92 -7.46 9.86 -9.33
CA GLY A 92 -7.12 9.04 -8.18
C GLY A 92 -8.31 8.91 -7.22
N TRP A 93 -8.49 7.71 -6.67
CA TRP A 93 -9.55 7.43 -5.71
C TRP A 93 -9.56 8.42 -4.54
N ARG A 94 -10.75 8.68 -3.99
CA ARG A 94 -10.98 9.52 -2.82
C ARG A 94 -11.86 8.74 -1.82
N PRO A 95 -11.63 8.89 -0.51
CA PRO A 95 -12.52 8.30 0.49
C PRO A 95 -13.96 8.69 0.22
N SER A 96 -14.85 7.69 0.15
CA SER A 96 -16.28 7.90 -0.08
C SER A 96 -16.97 8.54 1.14
N GLY A 97 -16.33 8.42 2.31
CA GLY A 97 -16.95 8.75 3.59
C GLY A 97 -17.80 7.60 4.16
N ILE A 98 -17.83 6.46 3.48
CA ILE A 98 -18.49 5.22 3.91
C ILE A 98 -17.39 4.23 4.29
N PRO A 99 -17.11 4.01 5.58
CA PRO A 99 -15.98 3.18 6.00
C PRO A 99 -16.00 1.75 5.45
N SER A 100 -17.19 1.14 5.31
CA SER A 100 -17.31 -0.21 4.75
C SER A 100 -16.77 -0.28 3.32
N ASP A 101 -17.10 0.71 2.50
CA ASP A 101 -16.77 0.74 1.07
C ASP A 101 -15.29 1.06 0.89
N ASP A 102 -14.77 1.99 1.70
CA ASP A 102 -13.36 2.37 1.68
C ASP A 102 -12.46 1.21 2.12
N ILE A 103 -12.86 0.47 3.16
CA ILE A 103 -12.16 -0.74 3.63
C ILE A 103 -12.27 -1.86 2.58
N ALA A 104 -13.46 -2.10 2.03
CA ALA A 104 -13.66 -3.12 1.00
C ALA A 104 -12.77 -2.85 -0.23
N GLY A 105 -12.69 -1.60 -0.68
CA GLY A 105 -11.81 -1.20 -1.77
C GLY A 105 -10.33 -1.48 -1.47
N HIS A 106 -9.87 -1.20 -0.24
CA HIS A 106 -8.49 -1.51 0.18
C HIS A 106 -8.19 -3.01 0.29
N LEU A 107 -9.19 -3.81 0.68
CA LEU A 107 -9.03 -5.26 0.82
C LEU A 107 -9.14 -6.01 -0.51
N GLN A 108 -9.71 -5.40 -1.54
CA GLN A 108 -10.00 -6.02 -2.82
C GLN A 108 -8.77 -6.71 -3.47
N PRO A 109 -7.56 -6.10 -3.51
CA PRO A 109 -6.39 -6.76 -4.08
C PRO A 109 -5.98 -8.02 -3.31
N VAL A 110 -6.11 -7.99 -1.97
CA VAL A 110 -5.81 -9.14 -1.12
C VAL A 110 -6.84 -10.26 -1.34
N MET A 111 -8.12 -9.89 -1.43
CA MET A 111 -9.19 -10.85 -1.72
C MET A 111 -9.00 -11.51 -3.08
N PHE A 112 -8.68 -10.75 -4.13
CA PHE A 112 -8.38 -11.31 -5.45
C PHE A 112 -7.16 -12.24 -5.43
N ASN A 113 -6.09 -11.89 -4.71
CA ASN A 113 -4.93 -12.77 -4.58
C ASN A 113 -5.30 -14.10 -3.90
N ASN A 114 -6.11 -14.04 -2.85
CA ASN A 114 -6.59 -15.25 -2.17
C ASN A 114 -7.49 -16.11 -3.06
N GLU A 115 -8.38 -15.48 -3.83
CA GLU A 115 -9.23 -16.17 -4.81
C GLU A 115 -8.38 -16.91 -5.86
N GLN A 116 -7.37 -16.23 -6.43
CA GLN A 116 -6.46 -16.85 -7.40
C GLN A 116 -5.68 -18.03 -6.79
N ASN A 117 -5.21 -17.90 -5.55
CA ASN A 117 -4.53 -18.98 -4.85
C ASN A 117 -5.43 -20.20 -4.62
N LEU A 118 -6.71 -19.98 -4.27
CA LEU A 118 -7.68 -21.05 -4.09
C LEU A 118 -8.02 -21.74 -5.41
N ILE A 119 -8.14 -20.99 -6.50
CA ILE A 119 -8.32 -21.53 -7.85
C ILE A 119 -7.13 -22.42 -8.21
N CYS A 120 -5.90 -21.94 -8.03
CA CYS A 120 -4.70 -22.72 -8.29
C CYS A 120 -4.64 -24.01 -7.46
N LEU A 121 -5.01 -23.93 -6.18
CA LEU A 121 -5.08 -25.11 -5.31
C LEU A 121 -6.14 -26.11 -5.77
N ARG A 122 -7.33 -25.64 -6.16
CA ARG A 122 -8.40 -26.49 -6.70
C ARG A 122 -7.90 -27.24 -7.94
N ASP A 123 -7.33 -26.52 -8.91
CA ASP A 123 -6.87 -27.12 -10.16
C ASP A 123 -5.79 -28.19 -9.91
N LYS A 124 -4.91 -27.95 -8.93
CA LYS A 124 -3.91 -28.93 -8.49
C LYS A 124 -4.57 -30.20 -7.91
N LEU A 125 -5.56 -30.04 -7.03
CA LEU A 125 -6.26 -31.16 -6.42
C LEU A 125 -7.08 -31.96 -7.45
N GLU A 126 -7.71 -31.29 -8.42
CA GLU A 126 -8.41 -31.94 -9.51
C GLU A 126 -7.46 -32.80 -10.35
N ALA A 127 -6.26 -32.29 -10.67
CA ALA A 127 -5.25 -33.07 -11.38
C ALA A 127 -4.76 -34.30 -10.58
N GLU A 128 -4.60 -34.16 -9.25
CA GLU A 128 -4.24 -35.30 -8.37
C GLU A 128 -5.34 -36.36 -8.32
N ILE A 129 -6.61 -35.95 -8.27
CA ILE A 129 -7.77 -36.86 -8.32
C ILE A 129 -7.81 -37.60 -9.66
N GLU A 130 -7.59 -36.90 -10.77
CA GLU A 130 -7.56 -37.53 -12.10
C GLU A 130 -6.43 -38.55 -12.21
N ALA A 131 -5.22 -38.20 -11.77
CA ALA A 131 -4.09 -39.12 -11.71
C ALA A 131 -4.37 -40.35 -10.83
N SER A 132 -5.02 -40.16 -9.68
CA SER A 132 -5.43 -41.25 -8.78
C SER A 132 -6.47 -42.17 -9.44
N ASN A 133 -7.45 -41.61 -10.15
CA ASN A 133 -8.46 -42.39 -10.87
C ASN A 133 -7.84 -43.24 -11.98
N ILE A 134 -6.85 -42.70 -12.71
CA ILE A 134 -6.09 -43.46 -13.72
C ILE A 134 -5.34 -44.63 -13.07
N LEU A 135 -4.67 -44.39 -11.94
CA LEU A 135 -3.96 -45.44 -11.20
C LEU A 135 -4.93 -46.52 -10.70
N PHE A 136 -6.11 -46.13 -10.20
CA PHE A 136 -7.13 -47.07 -9.75
C PHE A 136 -7.67 -47.93 -10.90
N ALA A 137 -7.96 -47.32 -12.06
CA ALA A 137 -8.38 -48.06 -13.25
C ALA A 137 -7.32 -49.07 -13.72
N HIS A 138 -6.04 -48.69 -13.69
CA HIS A 138 -4.94 -49.59 -14.01
C HIS A 138 -4.83 -50.74 -13.00
N ALA A 139 -4.92 -50.46 -11.70
CA ALA A 139 -4.88 -51.48 -10.65
C ALA A 139 -6.06 -52.45 -10.76
N PHE A 140 -7.26 -51.95 -11.07
CA PHE A 140 -8.45 -52.78 -11.28
C PHE A 140 -8.28 -53.72 -12.47
N LYS A 141 -7.79 -53.20 -13.62
CA LYS A 141 -7.50 -54.02 -14.80
C LYS A 141 -6.48 -55.12 -14.48
N LYS A 142 -5.40 -54.77 -13.78
CA LYS A 142 -4.36 -55.72 -13.38
C LYS A 142 -4.91 -56.82 -12.47
N ARG A 143 -5.78 -56.47 -11.51
CA ARG A 143 -6.46 -57.42 -10.63
C ARG A 143 -7.32 -58.42 -11.42
N ASN A 144 -8.07 -57.95 -12.41
CA ASN A 144 -8.88 -58.83 -13.26
C ASN A 144 -8.01 -59.81 -14.06
N MET A 145 -6.90 -59.33 -14.64
CA MET A 145 -5.95 -60.21 -15.35
C MET A 145 -5.35 -61.29 -14.44
N TYR A 146 -4.99 -60.94 -13.20
CA TYR A 146 -4.51 -61.94 -12.23
C TYR A 146 -5.58 -62.98 -11.92
N LYS A 147 -6.82 -62.54 -11.68
CA LYS A 147 -7.93 -63.44 -11.42
C LYS A 147 -8.19 -64.39 -12.59
N GLU A 148 -8.21 -63.89 -13.83
CA GLU A 148 -8.35 -64.72 -15.03
C GLU A 148 -7.21 -65.74 -15.18
N THR A 149 -5.98 -65.34 -14.85
CA THR A 149 -4.81 -66.23 -14.90
C THR A 149 -4.89 -67.31 -13.84
N GLU A 150 -5.32 -66.96 -12.63
CA GLU A 150 -5.55 -67.89 -11.53
C GLU A 150 -6.67 -68.89 -11.87
N ASP A 151 -7.79 -68.42 -12.41
CA ASP A 151 -8.91 -69.26 -12.84
C ASP A 151 -8.47 -70.26 -13.93
N LYS A 152 -7.68 -69.81 -14.92
CA LYS A 152 -7.09 -70.69 -15.95
C LYS A 152 -6.15 -71.73 -15.35
N ALA A 153 -5.27 -71.34 -14.42
CA ALA A 153 -4.36 -72.26 -13.77
C ALA A 153 -5.11 -73.33 -12.96
N ARG A 154 -6.18 -72.96 -12.25
CA ARG A 154 -7.04 -73.90 -11.53
C ARG A 154 -7.73 -74.88 -12.47
N ALA A 155 -8.27 -74.41 -13.59
CA ALA A 155 -8.89 -75.28 -14.60
C ALA A 155 -7.88 -76.30 -15.16
N MET A 156 -6.67 -75.87 -15.51
CA MET A 156 -5.61 -76.78 -15.99
C MET A 156 -5.21 -77.83 -14.94
N MET A 157 -5.13 -77.45 -13.66
CA MET A 157 -4.85 -78.41 -12.58
C MET A 157 -5.96 -79.44 -12.43
N GLN A 158 -7.23 -79.03 -12.55
CA GLN A 158 -8.36 -79.96 -12.51
C GLN A 158 -8.37 -80.92 -13.69
N GLU A 159 -8.08 -80.44 -14.91
CA GLU A 159 -7.93 -81.31 -16.08
C GLU A 159 -6.77 -82.31 -15.93
N ALA A 160 -5.62 -81.86 -15.43
CA ALA A 160 -4.48 -82.73 -15.18
C ALA A 160 -4.77 -83.83 -14.14
N LEU A 161 -5.60 -83.54 -13.12
CA LEU A 161 -6.04 -84.54 -12.14
C LEU A 161 -6.93 -85.61 -12.78
N LEU A 162 -7.80 -85.23 -13.73
CA LEU A 162 -8.66 -86.17 -14.45
C LEU A 162 -7.86 -87.10 -15.37
N TYR A 163 -6.83 -86.58 -16.06
CA TYR A 163 -5.96 -87.40 -16.92
C TYR A 163 -5.05 -88.37 -16.16
N ASN A 164 -4.73 -88.08 -14.89
CA ASN A 164 -3.88 -88.92 -14.05
C ASN A 164 -4.65 -89.97 -13.22
N HIS A 165 -5.97 -90.12 -13.41
CA HIS A 165 -6.70 -91.19 -12.74
C HIS A 165 -6.29 -92.55 -13.33
N PRO A 166 -5.83 -93.52 -12.51
CA PRO A 166 -5.42 -94.82 -13.00
C PRO A 166 -6.66 -95.52 -13.58
N VAL A 167 -6.64 -95.73 -14.90
CA VAL A 167 -7.63 -96.57 -15.57
C VAL A 167 -7.38 -98.00 -15.10
N HIS A 168 -8.11 -98.43 -14.08
CA HIS A 168 -8.13 -99.84 -13.72
C HIS A 168 -8.79 -100.61 -14.87
N PRO A 169 -8.11 -101.62 -15.45
CA PRO A 169 -8.73 -102.44 -16.48
C PRO A 169 -9.86 -103.23 -15.80
N LEU A 170 -11.07 -103.11 -16.33
CA LEU A 170 -12.21 -103.91 -15.88
C LEU A 170 -12.01 -105.39 -16.31
N PRO A 171 -12.52 -106.34 -15.52
CA PRO A 171 -12.28 -107.78 -15.67
C PRO A 171 -12.87 -108.39 -16.94
#